data_AF-A0A099NR34-F1
#
_entry.id   AF-A0A099NR34-F1
#
_cell.length_a   1.000
_cell.length_b   1.000
_cell.length_c   1.000
_cell.angle_alpha   90.00
_cell.angle_beta   90.00
_cell.angle_gamma   90.00
#
_symmetry.space_group_name_H-M   'P 1'
#
loop_
_entity.id
_entity.type
_entity.pdbx_description
1 polymer ?
#
loop_
_entity_poly.entity_id
_entity_poly.type
_entity_poly.pdbx_seq_one_letter_code
_entity_poly.pdbx_strand_id
1 'polypeptide(L)'
;MVRVVIIGQDPYHNKGQAHGLAFSVKDVNAKKPPSLANIFRGIHTDFPQLAKKGLPKHCDLSAWTHRGVLLLNSVLTVEAHRANSHAKRGWEEFTSGVLEALLEFGPAHIVVMAWGKSAERTVRAVVARVERRTGGPVAGGRHLLLYGVHPSPLSAHRGFFSQGHFSKCVEWLRVHGYEDIDESFWEI
;
A
#
# COMPACT_ATOMS: atom_id res chain seq x y z
N MET A 1 -1.28 -7.23 -14.36
CA MET A 1 -2.60 -6.89 -13.78
C MET A 1 -2.42 -6.50 -12.32
N VAL A 2 -3.31 -5.66 -11.77
CA VAL A 2 -3.26 -5.26 -10.35
C VAL A 2 -3.78 -6.40 -9.48
N ARG A 3 -3.01 -6.74 -8.44
CA ARG A 3 -3.31 -7.79 -7.44
C ARG A 3 -3.43 -7.21 -6.04
N VAL A 4 -2.63 -6.17 -5.76
CA VAL A 4 -2.61 -5.51 -4.45
C VAL A 4 -2.63 -4.00 -4.65
N VAL A 5 -3.29 -3.27 -3.76
CA VAL A 5 -3.26 -1.80 -3.68
C VAL A 5 -2.77 -1.42 -2.30
N ILE A 6 -1.74 -0.58 -2.21
CA ILE A 6 -1.28 0.01 -0.95
C ILE A 6 -1.52 1.52 -1.04
N ILE A 7 -2.28 2.05 -0.07
CA ILE A 7 -2.64 3.46 -0.02
C ILE A 7 -1.65 4.25 0.84
N GLY A 8 -0.94 5.19 0.20
CA GLY A 8 -0.15 6.22 0.86
C GLY A 8 -0.93 7.53 1.05
N GLN A 9 -0.35 8.47 1.80
CA GLN A 9 -0.93 9.79 2.04
C GLN A 9 -0.52 10.78 0.96
N ASP A 10 0.71 11.31 1.04
CA ASP A 10 1.31 12.23 0.08
C ASP A 10 2.72 11.76 -0.32
N PRO A 11 3.28 12.24 -1.45
CA PRO A 11 4.63 11.88 -1.86
C PRO A 11 5.67 12.40 -0.87
N TYR A 12 6.86 11.79 -0.86
CA TYR A 12 7.99 12.36 -0.13
C TYR A 12 8.31 13.77 -0.64
N HIS A 13 8.45 14.72 0.27
CA HIS A 13 8.61 16.14 -0.03
C HIS A 13 10.06 16.61 -0.14
N ASN A 14 11.07 15.75 0.07
CA ASN A 14 12.45 16.14 -0.17
C ASN A 14 12.87 15.86 -1.62
N LYS A 15 13.80 16.66 -2.12
CA LYS A 15 14.34 16.53 -3.48
C LYS A 15 14.89 15.12 -3.72
N GLY A 16 14.58 14.54 -4.88
CA GLY A 16 15.07 13.23 -5.30
C GLY A 16 14.42 12.02 -4.60
N GLN A 17 13.45 12.23 -3.69
CA GLN A 17 12.81 11.11 -2.99
C GLN A 17 11.61 10.55 -3.77
N ALA A 18 10.57 11.36 -3.97
CA ALA A 18 9.36 10.90 -4.64
C ALA A 18 9.59 10.65 -6.13
N HIS A 19 9.05 9.55 -6.64
CA HIS A 19 9.10 9.18 -8.06
C HIS A 19 7.78 8.62 -8.61
N GLY A 20 6.68 8.85 -7.90
CA GLY A 20 5.33 8.45 -8.32
C GLY A 20 4.78 7.17 -7.67
N LEU A 21 5.60 6.45 -6.90
CA LEU A 21 5.19 5.26 -6.14
C LEU A 21 5.13 5.57 -4.64
N ALA A 22 4.01 5.26 -4.00
CA ALA A 22 3.86 5.41 -2.54
C ALA A 22 4.97 4.66 -1.78
N PHE A 23 5.53 5.31 -0.76
CA PHE A 23 6.63 4.82 0.10
C PHE A 23 7.97 4.53 -0.59
N SER A 24 8.07 4.64 -1.92
CA SER A 24 9.28 4.29 -2.65
C SER A 24 10.18 5.51 -2.88
N VAL A 25 11.49 5.24 -2.95
CA VAL A 25 12.51 6.23 -3.31
C VAL A 25 13.40 5.65 -4.41
N LYS A 26 13.52 6.36 -5.53
CA LYS A 26 14.25 5.90 -6.72
C LYS A 26 15.77 5.99 -6.58
N ASP A 27 16.26 6.98 -5.84
CA ASP A 27 17.69 7.15 -5.63
C ASP A 27 18.25 5.99 -4.78
N VAL A 28 19.13 5.20 -5.41
CA VAL A 28 19.79 4.03 -4.82
C VAL A 28 20.67 4.38 -3.62
N ASN A 29 21.14 5.62 -3.53
CA ASN A 29 21.98 6.13 -2.45
C ASN A 29 21.16 6.86 -1.36
N ALA A 30 19.85 7.02 -1.55
CA ALA A 30 19.02 7.74 -0.60
C ALA A 30 18.99 7.03 0.76
N LYS A 31 19.06 7.83 1.82
CA LYS A 31 18.78 7.34 3.17
C LYS A 31 17.36 6.78 3.22
N LYS A 32 17.25 5.53 3.67
CA LYS A 32 15.97 4.82 3.80
C LYS A 32 14.99 5.62 4.65
N PRO A 33 13.82 6.01 4.11
CA PRO A 33 12.81 6.69 4.90
C PRO A 33 12.34 5.84 6.08
N PRO A 34 12.06 6.44 7.26
CA PRO A 34 11.68 5.67 8.44
C PRO A 34 10.43 4.79 8.25
N SER A 35 9.41 5.30 7.55
CA SER A 35 8.21 4.51 7.23
C SER A 35 8.53 3.29 6.38
N LEU A 36 9.42 3.44 5.38
CA LEU A 36 9.83 2.32 4.52
C LEU A 36 10.64 1.28 5.29
N ALA A 37 11.53 1.71 6.18
CA ALA A 37 12.24 0.79 7.06
C ALA A 37 11.28 -0.02 7.95
N ASN A 38 10.21 0.60 8.44
CA ASN A 38 9.19 -0.10 9.21
C ASN A 38 8.33 -1.03 8.35
N ILE A 39 8.05 -0.69 7.08
CA ILE A 39 7.40 -1.59 6.12
C ILE A 39 8.22 -2.88 5.97
N PHE A 40 9.53 -2.78 5.70
CA PHE A 40 10.39 -3.97 5.60
C PHE A 40 10.46 -4.76 6.91
N ARG A 41 10.51 -4.08 8.06
CA ARG A 41 10.45 -4.78 9.35
C ARG A 41 9.11 -5.50 9.55
N GLY A 42 8.00 -4.92 9.11
CA GLY A 42 6.69 -5.57 9.11
C GLY A 42 6.68 -6.83 8.24
N ILE A 43 7.25 -6.75 7.03
CA ILE A 43 7.43 -7.93 6.16
C ILE A 43 8.25 -9.01 6.87
N HIS A 44 9.33 -8.64 7.55
CA HIS A 44 10.15 -9.60 8.31
C HIS A 44 9.44 -10.18 9.54
N THR A 45 8.50 -9.44 10.15
CA THR A 45 7.67 -9.97 11.23
C THR A 45 6.67 -11.00 10.69
N ASP A 46 6.06 -10.73 9.54
CA ASP A 46 5.15 -11.66 8.87
C ASP A 46 5.90 -12.89 8.32
N PHE A 47 7.14 -12.70 7.85
CA PHE A 47 7.99 -13.71 7.23
C PHE A 47 9.43 -13.69 7.81
N PRO A 48 9.64 -14.30 8.99
CA PRO A 48 10.94 -14.29 9.69
C PRO A 48 12.12 -14.84 8.88
N GLN A 49 11.87 -15.75 7.94
CA GLN A 49 12.88 -16.29 7.03
C GLN A 49 13.51 -15.22 6.13
N LEU A 50 12.77 -14.18 5.75
CA LEU A 50 13.29 -13.05 4.96
C LEU A 50 14.24 -12.18 5.78
N ALA A 51 14.06 -12.12 7.11
CA ALA A 51 14.93 -11.34 7.99
C ALA A 51 16.40 -11.77 7.91
N LYS A 52 16.67 -13.05 7.58
CA LYS A 52 18.03 -13.59 7.39
C LYS A 52 18.79 -12.92 6.24
N LYS A 53 18.09 -12.35 5.27
CA LYS A 53 18.68 -11.62 4.13
C LYS A 53 19.03 -10.17 4.47
N GLY A 54 18.63 -9.69 5.66
CA GLY A 54 18.81 -8.30 6.08
C GLY A 54 17.82 -7.34 5.43
N LEU A 55 17.90 -6.05 5.76
CA LEU A 55 17.08 -5.04 5.11
C LEU A 55 17.55 -4.79 3.67
N PRO A 56 16.64 -4.53 2.72
CA PRO A 56 17.01 -4.17 1.37
C PRO A 56 17.98 -2.98 1.30
N LYS A 57 18.94 -3.07 0.37
CA LYS A 57 19.99 -2.08 0.18
C LYS A 57 19.45 -0.78 -0.43
N HIS A 58 18.51 -0.87 -1.36
CA HIS A 58 17.82 0.29 -1.97
C HIS A 58 16.39 0.47 -1.44
N CYS A 59 15.73 1.53 -1.92
CA CYS A 59 14.38 1.93 -1.51
C CYS A 59 13.38 1.95 -2.68
N ASP A 60 13.81 1.51 -3.86
CA ASP A 60 12.95 1.40 -5.03
C ASP A 60 12.03 0.18 -4.92
N LEU A 61 10.72 0.40 -5.03
CA LEU A 61 9.66 -0.60 -4.94
C LEU A 61 9.10 -0.98 -6.31
N SER A 62 9.77 -0.59 -7.41
CA SER A 62 9.36 -0.94 -8.77
C SER A 62 9.25 -2.46 -9.00
N ALA A 63 10.01 -3.28 -8.28
CA ALA A 63 9.85 -4.74 -8.32
C ALA A 63 8.43 -5.17 -7.89
N TRP A 64 7.82 -4.50 -6.92
CA TRP A 64 6.44 -4.79 -6.48
C TRP A 64 5.42 -4.38 -7.54
N THR A 65 5.65 -3.28 -8.27
CA THR A 65 4.72 -2.84 -9.32
C THR A 65 4.69 -3.84 -10.49
N HIS A 66 5.84 -4.41 -10.85
CA HIS A 66 5.92 -5.50 -11.84
C HIS A 66 5.16 -6.76 -11.40
N ARG A 67 5.05 -7.00 -10.08
CA ARG A 67 4.26 -8.10 -9.50
C ARG A 67 2.77 -7.76 -9.30
N GLY A 68 2.33 -6.58 -9.73
CA GLY A 68 0.93 -6.15 -9.65
C GLY A 68 0.56 -5.41 -8.38
N VAL A 69 1.52 -4.84 -7.65
CA VAL A 69 1.24 -3.96 -6.50
C VAL A 69 1.09 -2.51 -6.98
N LEU A 70 -0.11 -1.96 -6.89
CA LEU A 70 -0.40 -0.55 -7.11
C LEU A 70 -0.05 0.26 -5.85
N LEU A 71 1.00 1.08 -5.93
CA LEU A 71 1.48 1.94 -4.85
C LEU A 71 0.91 3.36 -5.02
N LEU A 72 -0.30 3.59 -4.53
CA LEU A 72 -1.09 4.80 -4.81
C LEU A 72 -1.08 5.76 -3.61
N ASN A 73 -0.55 6.97 -3.76
CA ASN A 73 -0.79 8.04 -2.78
C ASN A 73 -2.19 8.63 -2.96
N SER A 74 -2.80 9.12 -1.87
CA SER A 74 -4.08 9.83 -1.90
C SER A 74 -3.93 11.25 -2.48
N VAL A 75 -2.74 11.83 -2.36
CA VAL A 75 -2.33 13.08 -3.00
C VAL A 75 -1.14 12.77 -3.91
N LEU A 76 -1.17 13.21 -5.17
CA LEU A 76 -0.15 12.80 -6.16
C LEU A 76 1.00 13.80 -6.34
N THR A 77 0.92 14.98 -5.73
CA THR A 77 1.98 16.00 -5.79
C THR A 77 2.16 16.66 -4.44
N VAL A 78 3.35 17.21 -4.20
CA VAL A 78 3.67 17.94 -2.97
C VAL A 78 4.70 19.01 -3.29
N GLU A 79 4.58 20.17 -2.66
CA GLU A 79 5.59 21.22 -2.69
C GLU A 79 6.83 20.78 -1.87
N ALA A 80 8.01 21.10 -2.37
CA ALA A 80 9.26 20.72 -1.73
C ALA A 80 9.30 21.21 -0.27
N HIS A 81 9.70 20.31 0.63
CA HIS A 81 9.80 20.52 2.08
C HIS A 81 8.49 20.87 2.80
N ARG A 82 7.33 20.76 2.13
CA ARG A 82 6.01 21.07 2.71
C ARG A 82 5.07 19.89 2.56
N ALA A 83 5.16 18.94 3.49
CA ALA A 83 4.22 17.83 3.62
C ALA A 83 2.75 18.32 3.54
N ASN A 84 1.91 17.57 2.82
CA ASN A 84 0.47 17.86 2.63
C ASN A 84 0.13 19.22 1.99
N SER A 85 1.09 19.93 1.38
CA SER A 85 0.86 21.24 0.74
C SER A 85 -0.22 21.24 -0.35
N HIS A 86 -0.42 20.10 -1.04
CA HIS A 86 -1.44 19.92 -2.06
C HIS A 86 -2.62 19.06 -1.62
N ALA A 87 -2.76 18.77 -0.32
CA ALA A 87 -3.94 18.09 0.20
C ALA A 87 -5.20 18.97 0.01
N LYS A 88 -6.35 18.33 -0.17
CA LYS A 88 -7.67 18.94 -0.40
C LYS A 88 -7.72 19.81 -1.66
N ARG A 89 -6.93 19.47 -2.68
CA ARG A 89 -6.88 20.19 -3.97
C ARG A 89 -7.39 19.34 -5.15
N GLY A 90 -8.20 18.32 -4.86
CA GLY A 90 -8.85 17.46 -5.88
C GLY A 90 -8.13 16.15 -6.17
N TRP A 91 -6.88 15.97 -5.71
CA TRP A 91 -6.18 14.68 -5.88
C TRP A 91 -6.90 13.54 -5.19
N GLU A 92 -7.44 13.77 -3.99
CA GLU A 92 -8.13 12.73 -3.23
C GLU A 92 -9.38 12.22 -3.97
N GLU A 93 -10.09 13.10 -4.67
CA GLU A 93 -11.24 12.74 -5.51
C GLU A 93 -10.79 11.87 -6.69
N PHE A 94 -9.74 12.29 -7.40
CA PHE A 94 -9.17 11.53 -8.50
C PHE A 94 -8.71 10.14 -8.07
N THR A 95 -7.90 10.04 -7.00
CA THR A 95 -7.36 8.76 -6.52
C THR A 95 -8.45 7.87 -5.95
N SER A 96 -9.50 8.47 -5.37
CA SER A 96 -10.70 7.73 -4.96
C SER A 96 -11.44 7.14 -6.16
N GLY A 97 -11.55 7.90 -7.26
CA GLY A 97 -12.13 7.42 -8.52
C GLY A 97 -11.33 6.27 -9.14
N VAL A 98 -9.99 6.33 -9.08
CA VAL A 98 -9.12 5.22 -9.52
C VAL A 98 -9.38 3.95 -8.70
N LEU A 99 -9.41 4.06 -7.37
CA LEU A 99 -9.68 2.91 -6.51
C LEU A 99 -11.10 2.36 -6.73
N GLU A 100 -12.07 3.25 -6.93
CA GLU A 100 -13.45 2.90 -7.21
C GLU A 100 -13.58 2.11 -8.51
N ALA A 101 -13.00 2.62 -9.61
CA ALA A 101 -12.99 1.93 -10.90
C ALA A 101 -12.31 0.55 -10.80
N LEU A 102 -11.24 0.45 -10.01
CA LEU A 102 -10.53 -0.80 -9.81
C LEU A 102 -11.36 -1.82 -9.03
N LEU A 103 -12.08 -1.41 -7.98
CA LEU A 103 -12.93 -2.31 -7.19
C LEU A 103 -14.21 -2.71 -7.93
N GLU A 104 -14.71 -1.85 -8.82
CA GLU A 104 -15.93 -2.11 -9.58
C GLU A 104 -15.66 -2.95 -10.83
N PHE A 105 -14.68 -2.55 -11.64
CA PHE A 105 -14.42 -3.10 -12.98
C PHE A 105 -13.10 -3.88 -13.09
N GLY A 106 -12.24 -3.79 -12.07
CA GLY A 106 -10.96 -4.48 -12.07
C GLY A 106 -11.06 -5.98 -11.79
N PRO A 107 -9.91 -6.67 -11.76
CA PRO A 107 -9.85 -8.09 -11.48
C PRO A 107 -10.47 -8.41 -10.11
N ALA A 108 -11.05 -9.60 -9.98
CA ALA A 108 -11.50 -10.09 -8.68
C ALA A 108 -10.30 -10.41 -7.76
N HIS A 109 -10.57 -10.52 -6.46
CA HIS A 109 -9.63 -10.97 -5.43
C HIS A 109 -8.43 -10.05 -5.20
N ILE A 110 -8.55 -8.77 -5.55
CA ILE A 110 -7.56 -7.75 -5.17
C ILE A 110 -7.50 -7.59 -3.64
N VAL A 111 -6.30 -7.39 -3.11
CA VAL A 111 -6.05 -7.00 -1.72
C VAL A 111 -5.83 -5.49 -1.63
N VAL A 112 -6.55 -4.79 -0.76
CA VAL A 112 -6.35 -3.35 -0.49
C VAL A 112 -5.81 -3.18 0.92
N MET A 113 -4.63 -2.56 1.06
CA MET A 113 -4.01 -2.22 2.33
C MET A 113 -4.14 -0.73 2.61
N ALA A 114 -4.84 -0.40 3.69
CA ALA A 114 -5.10 0.95 4.14
C ALA A 114 -4.48 1.17 5.52
N TRP A 115 -3.32 1.84 5.55
CA TRP A 115 -2.57 2.05 6.77
C TRP A 115 -2.77 3.46 7.34
N GLY A 116 -3.36 3.53 8.53
CA GLY A 116 -3.69 4.76 9.23
C GLY A 116 -5.10 5.27 8.95
N LYS A 117 -5.61 6.11 9.85
CA LYS A 117 -6.99 6.63 9.84
C LYS A 117 -7.37 7.35 8.54
N SER A 118 -6.40 8.02 7.91
CA SER A 118 -6.66 8.74 6.65
C SER A 118 -6.95 7.77 5.51
N ALA A 119 -6.04 6.82 5.26
CA ALA A 119 -6.21 5.79 4.24
C ALA A 119 -7.45 4.94 4.51
N GLU A 120 -7.68 4.54 5.76
CA GLU A 120 -8.87 3.78 6.15
C GLU A 120 -10.17 4.52 5.81
N ARG A 121 -10.27 5.81 6.17
CA ARG A 121 -11.46 6.61 5.86
C ARG A 121 -11.72 6.69 4.36
N THR A 122 -10.68 6.93 3.57
CA THR A 122 -10.78 6.99 2.10
C THR A 122 -11.28 5.67 1.53
N VAL A 123 -10.67 4.55 1.90
CA VAL A 123 -11.05 3.23 1.40
C VAL A 123 -12.48 2.87 1.80
N ARG A 124 -12.88 3.12 3.06
CA ARG A 124 -14.27 2.88 3.51
C ARG A 124 -15.29 3.69 2.73
N ALA A 125 -14.98 4.96 2.42
CA ALA A 125 -15.87 5.81 1.65
C ALA A 125 -16.01 5.32 0.19
N VAL A 126 -14.91 4.87 -0.43
CA VAL A 126 -14.92 4.25 -1.76
C VAL A 126 -15.76 2.97 -1.75
N VAL A 127 -15.49 2.07 -0.81
CA VAL A 127 -16.21 0.79 -0.66
C VAL A 127 -17.70 1.02 -0.54
N ALA A 128 -18.14 1.93 0.34
CA ALA A 128 -19.55 2.23 0.52
C ALA A 128 -20.22 2.82 -0.74
N ARG A 129 -19.46 3.45 -1.65
CA ARG A 129 -20.00 3.89 -2.96
C ARG A 129 -20.11 2.73 -3.93
N VAL A 130 -19.08 1.90 -4.03
CA VAL A 130 -19.08 0.72 -4.92
C VAL A 130 -20.18 -0.26 -4.52
N GLU A 131 -20.34 -0.56 -3.23
CA GLU A 131 -21.38 -1.47 -2.74
C GLU A 131 -22.79 -0.95 -3.05
N ARG A 132 -23.02 0.37 -2.95
CA ARG A 132 -24.30 1.00 -3.33
C ARG A 132 -24.61 0.89 -4.81
N ARG A 133 -23.60 0.95 -5.69
CA ARG A 133 -23.81 0.83 -7.15
C ARG A 133 -23.97 -0.61 -7.60
N THR A 134 -23.17 -1.50 -7.03
CA THR A 134 -23.07 -2.91 -7.45
C THR A 134 -24.08 -3.81 -6.76
N GLY A 135 -24.65 -3.38 -5.63
CA GLY A 135 -25.65 -4.14 -4.87
C GLY A 135 -25.07 -5.35 -4.11
N GLY A 136 -23.75 -5.46 -3.99
CA GLY A 136 -23.08 -6.58 -3.32
C GLY A 136 -21.87 -6.14 -2.48
N PRO A 137 -21.41 -6.98 -1.54
CA PRO A 137 -20.28 -6.65 -0.67
C PRO A 137 -18.97 -6.62 -1.46
N VAL A 138 -18.19 -5.56 -1.25
CA VAL A 138 -16.82 -5.47 -1.80
C VAL A 138 -15.86 -6.28 -0.92
N ALA A 139 -15.99 -6.14 0.40
CA ALA A 139 -15.13 -6.80 1.38
C ALA A 139 -15.64 -8.21 1.72
N GLY A 140 -14.73 -9.19 1.77
CA GLY A 140 -15.07 -10.56 2.20
C GLY A 140 -15.89 -11.36 1.18
N GLY A 141 -16.21 -10.76 0.03
CA GLY A 141 -16.72 -11.44 -1.16
C GLY A 141 -15.73 -11.32 -2.30
N ARG A 142 -15.72 -10.17 -2.98
CA ARG A 142 -14.90 -9.95 -4.18
C ARG A 142 -13.45 -9.56 -3.87
N HIS A 143 -13.19 -8.86 -2.78
CA HIS A 143 -11.87 -8.31 -2.44
C HIS A 143 -11.54 -8.46 -0.95
N LEU A 144 -10.25 -8.43 -0.63
CA LEU A 144 -9.77 -8.38 0.76
C LEU A 144 -9.38 -6.94 1.11
N LEU A 145 -9.95 -6.42 2.20
CA LEU A 145 -9.61 -5.08 2.71
C LEU A 145 -8.89 -5.22 4.06
N LEU A 146 -7.67 -4.72 4.13
CA LEU A 146 -6.81 -4.78 5.31
C LEU A 146 -6.58 -3.38 5.86
N TYR A 147 -7.22 -3.09 6.99
CA TYR A 147 -7.10 -1.83 7.71
C TYR A 147 -6.13 -1.97 8.87
N GLY A 148 -5.23 -1.01 9.04
CA GLY A 148 -4.18 -1.13 10.04
C GLY A 148 -3.54 0.18 10.44
N VAL A 149 -2.52 0.09 11.29
CA VAL A 149 -1.79 1.27 11.78
C VAL A 149 -0.85 1.78 10.68
N HIS A 150 -0.47 3.07 10.71
CA HIS A 150 0.49 3.62 9.74
C HIS A 150 1.94 3.18 10.08
N PRO A 151 2.82 2.93 9.08
CA PRO A 151 4.22 2.53 9.32
C PRO A 151 5.14 3.64 9.84
N SER A 152 4.66 4.88 9.99
CA SER A 152 5.47 5.98 10.56
C SER A 152 6.03 5.61 11.94
N PRO A 153 7.24 6.07 12.31
CA PRO A 153 7.79 5.88 13.65
C PRO A 153 6.84 6.29 14.78
N LEU A 154 6.00 7.31 14.54
CA LEU A 154 5.02 7.80 15.50
C LEU A 154 3.93 6.78 15.84
N SER A 155 3.74 5.74 15.01
CA SER A 155 2.61 4.82 15.11
C SER A 155 2.97 3.35 14.97
N ALA A 156 4.11 3.00 14.37
CA ALA A 156 4.41 1.61 14.01
C ALA A 156 4.38 0.65 15.21
N HIS A 157 4.93 1.07 16.36
CA HIS A 157 4.92 0.28 17.59
C HIS A 157 3.53 0.05 18.19
N ARG A 158 2.50 0.78 17.75
CA ARG A 158 1.11 0.62 18.23
C ARG A 158 0.34 -0.48 17.49
N GLY A 159 0.97 -1.24 16.60
CA GLY A 159 0.35 -2.40 15.96
C GLY A 159 0.72 -2.64 14.50
N PHE A 160 1.55 -1.80 13.87
CA PHE A 160 1.96 -2.04 12.47
C PHE A 160 2.71 -3.37 12.33
N PHE A 161 3.56 -3.71 13.30
CA PHE A 161 4.35 -4.95 13.25
C PHE A 161 3.54 -6.21 13.58
N SER A 162 2.34 -6.10 14.15
CA SER A 162 1.52 -7.25 14.56
C SER A 162 0.23 -7.42 13.74
N GLN A 163 -0.01 -6.57 12.73
CA GLN A 163 -1.25 -6.62 11.95
C GLN A 163 -1.30 -7.76 10.92
N GLY A 164 -0.16 -8.33 10.52
CA GLY A 164 -0.08 -9.51 9.65
C GLY A 164 -0.56 -9.27 8.22
N HIS A 165 -0.44 -8.04 7.69
CA HIS A 165 -1.03 -7.70 6.40
C HIS A 165 -0.34 -8.40 5.22
N PHE A 166 0.97 -8.60 5.27
CA PHE A 166 1.74 -9.19 4.18
C PHE A 166 1.46 -10.69 4.07
N SER A 167 1.38 -11.40 5.20
CA SER A 167 1.00 -12.81 5.25
C SER A 167 -0.45 -13.05 4.84
N LYS A 168 -1.40 -12.28 5.38
CA LYS A 168 -2.82 -12.34 4.96
C LYS A 168 -3.01 -12.07 3.47
N CYS A 169 -2.21 -11.17 2.90
CA CYS A 169 -2.24 -10.90 1.47
C CYS A 169 -1.77 -12.11 0.65
N VAL A 170 -0.65 -12.72 1.01
CA VAL A 170 -0.14 -13.92 0.31
C VAL A 170 -1.17 -15.06 0.42
N GLU A 171 -1.68 -15.32 1.61
CA GLU A 171 -2.72 -16.35 1.85
C GLU A 171 -3.94 -16.12 0.96
N TRP A 172 -4.48 -14.89 0.97
CA TRP A 172 -5.63 -14.53 0.15
C TRP A 172 -5.39 -14.72 -1.35
N LEU A 173 -4.23 -14.29 -1.86
CA LEU A 173 -3.93 -14.43 -3.27
C LEU A 173 -3.78 -15.92 -3.66
N ARG A 174 -3.14 -16.74 -2.82
CA ARG A 174 -2.96 -18.17 -3.07
C ARG A 174 -4.28 -18.91 -3.19
N VAL A 175 -5.21 -18.70 -2.26
CA VAL A 175 -6.51 -19.40 -2.27
C VAL A 175 -7.42 -18.93 -3.43
N HIS A 176 -7.06 -17.83 -4.11
CA HIS A 176 -7.77 -17.28 -5.26
C HIS A 176 -7.00 -17.39 -6.59
N GLY A 177 -6.20 -18.46 -6.74
CA GLY A 177 -5.62 -18.85 -8.02
C GLY A 177 -4.24 -18.27 -8.34
N TYR A 178 -3.59 -17.60 -7.39
CA TYR A 178 -2.19 -17.21 -7.50
C TYR A 178 -1.28 -18.16 -6.70
N GLU A 179 -1.30 -19.45 -7.04
CA GLU A 179 -0.68 -20.52 -6.26
C GLU A 179 0.85 -20.37 -6.10
N ASP A 180 1.52 -19.78 -7.09
CA ASP A 180 2.96 -19.53 -7.10
C ASP A 180 3.40 -18.34 -6.22
N ILE A 181 2.47 -17.61 -5.60
CA ILE A 181 2.80 -16.49 -4.71
C ILE A 181 3.19 -17.01 -3.34
N ASP A 182 4.36 -16.61 -2.87
CA ASP A 182 4.87 -16.87 -1.52
C ASP A 182 5.45 -15.58 -0.90
N GLU A 183 6.23 -15.70 0.18
CA GLU A 183 6.87 -14.57 0.84
C GLU A 183 7.78 -13.74 -0.08
N SER A 184 8.36 -14.35 -1.14
CA SER A 184 9.26 -13.67 -2.08
C SER A 184 8.56 -12.56 -2.87
N PHE A 185 7.22 -12.59 -2.90
CA PHE A 185 6.38 -11.54 -3.48
C PHE A 185 6.71 -10.15 -2.92
N TRP A 186 7.13 -10.07 -1.66
CA TRP A 186 7.44 -8.82 -0.96
C TRP A 186 8.93 -8.44 -0.97
N GLU A 187 9.80 -9.23 -1.59
CA GLU A 187 11.23 -8.91 -1.70
C GLU A 187 11.51 -7.84 -2.75
N ILE A 188 12.61 -7.10 -2.60
CA ILE A 188 13.15 -6.20 -3.62
C ILE A 188 14.65 -6.41 -3.79
#